data_AF-A0A1Z5SNG7-F1
#
_entry.id   AF-A0A1Z5SNG7-F1
#
_cell.length_a   1.000
_cell.length_b   1.000
_cell.length_c   1.000
_cell.angle_alpha   90.00
_cell.angle_beta   90.00
_cell.angle_gamma   90.00
#
_symmetry.space_group_name_H-M   'P 1'
#
loop_
_entity.id
_entity.type
_entity.pdbx_description
1 polymer ?
#
loop_
_entity_poly.entity_id
_entity_poly.type
_entity_poly.pdbx_seq_one_letter_code
_entity_poly.pdbx_strand_id
1 'polypeptide(L)'
;MPDSLLFVNGRFYTDGHESHFAKCMLVVNGFITYIGDDIQHARALAAENNANVHDLEEKYVLPGFIDGHAHTLLLGQKLRKLDLEHCKNVGDVRSAIRAYAQTHPEIARIMCSGWMEHMTEGNVTADMLDDLDPRPIFIDSRDLHSSWCNTPAMKEMQVYSLSDPVGGKIYRDANGVPTGLFSEAACVFLVWPHLAKVASPQDRIEAVRRAIHDMNASGCTGLIDMAMDEISWDALQQLRREEGGQLPVHVAAHWFIKPTDSTPDDLAQVDKVIELQKQFNQETSPELWITGIKLMCDGVIDSCTAALLEPYTTGHDSAPVIWSHDALGAVVQKADNAGLQCALHAIGDGAVKLAIDSLSEFGTPGHRHRIEHLELTSPGDGARLAAAGITASVQPAHADPSLLKEWPKLLGKDRCKRAFAYREFLDAGANVAIGSDTPTAPHRTLQNLYVATTRRSLREPENSQTVNLEFALSLSKAVSSATYGSAYSCFAESWTGSLAVSKRANFVVANMEWDPLSLVRAQNTKREDPDNDTQAKQRTSQDDSGPSASTLMDLPLRYKSVSNEDPLRTSQEATDEKSQSKAEENVAGAAEGMGRSSSAVVAKQRALNEMHARLGGKIEDILVERIQPKEKVAEGE
;
A
#
# COMPACT_ATOMS: atom_id res chain seq x y z
N MET A 1 -18.47 -25.53 12.47
CA MET A 1 -17.78 -26.52 11.60
C MET A 1 -17.44 -27.72 12.48
N PRO A 2 -17.32 -28.95 11.94
CA PRO A 2 -16.80 -30.07 12.71
C PRO A 2 -15.44 -29.71 13.29
N ASP A 3 -15.13 -30.24 14.47
CA ASP A 3 -13.86 -29.95 15.15
C ASP A 3 -12.64 -30.50 14.37
N SER A 4 -12.84 -31.48 13.48
CA SER A 4 -11.78 -32.08 12.66
C SER A 4 -12.20 -32.24 11.19
N LEU A 5 -11.33 -31.87 10.25
CA LEU A 5 -11.54 -31.93 8.80
C LEU A 5 -10.31 -32.51 8.09
N LEU A 6 -10.50 -33.50 7.23
CA LEU A 6 -9.48 -33.98 6.29
C LEU A 6 -9.77 -33.44 4.89
N PHE A 7 -8.88 -32.62 4.37
CA PHE A 7 -8.93 -32.15 2.98
C PHE A 7 -8.10 -33.06 2.09
N VAL A 8 -8.67 -33.51 0.97
CA VAL A 8 -8.05 -34.45 0.03
C VAL A 8 -8.18 -33.96 -1.40
N ASN A 9 -7.41 -34.55 -2.31
CA ASN A 9 -7.51 -34.27 -3.75
C ASN A 9 -7.34 -32.76 -4.02
N GLY A 10 -6.36 -32.13 -3.35
CA GLY A 10 -6.01 -30.73 -3.53
C GLY A 10 -4.51 -30.56 -3.75
N ARG A 11 -4.09 -29.36 -4.14
CA ARG A 11 -2.68 -29.01 -4.37
C ARG A 11 -2.22 -28.03 -3.29
N PHE A 12 -1.68 -28.55 -2.19
CA PHE A 12 -1.34 -27.77 -1.01
C PHE A 12 0.08 -27.22 -1.07
N TYR A 13 0.22 -25.90 -1.00
CA TYR A 13 1.51 -25.19 -1.03
C TYR A 13 2.14 -25.09 0.37
N THR A 14 3.23 -25.83 0.60
CA THR A 14 3.81 -26.03 1.94
C THR A 14 5.04 -25.18 2.26
N ASP A 15 5.98 -25.06 1.32
CA ASP A 15 7.39 -24.78 1.64
C ASP A 15 8.11 -23.94 0.58
N GLY A 16 7.40 -23.15 -0.22
CA GLY A 16 8.08 -22.25 -1.16
C GLY A 16 8.62 -22.93 -2.43
N HIS A 17 8.50 -24.25 -2.52
CA HIS A 17 9.05 -25.04 -3.62
C HIS A 17 8.00 -25.21 -4.73
N GLU A 18 8.28 -24.64 -5.91
CA GLU A 18 7.36 -24.65 -7.06
C GLU A 18 7.10 -26.05 -7.65
N SER A 19 7.93 -27.02 -7.31
CA SER A 19 7.91 -28.36 -7.94
C SER A 19 7.07 -29.38 -7.20
N HIS A 20 6.55 -29.08 -6.01
CA HIS A 20 5.82 -30.06 -5.20
C HIS A 20 4.66 -29.41 -4.44
N PHE A 21 3.48 -30.01 -4.59
CA PHE A 21 2.30 -29.70 -3.80
C PHE A 21 1.89 -30.97 -3.08
N ALA A 22 1.71 -30.88 -1.76
CA ALA A 22 1.13 -31.99 -1.01
C ALA A 22 -0.29 -32.27 -1.48
N LYS A 23 -0.81 -33.48 -1.23
CA LYS A 23 -2.10 -33.96 -1.75
C LYS A 23 -3.25 -33.96 -0.75
N CYS A 24 -2.93 -33.89 0.54
CA CYS A 24 -3.92 -33.87 1.61
C CYS A 24 -3.42 -33.15 2.86
N MET A 25 -4.37 -32.63 3.64
CA MET A 25 -4.13 -31.91 4.89
C MET A 25 -5.22 -32.24 5.92
N LEU A 26 -4.82 -32.64 7.12
CA LEU A 26 -5.71 -32.86 8.26
C LEU A 26 -5.66 -31.64 9.19
N VAL A 27 -6.84 -31.15 9.53
CA VAL A 27 -7.05 -30.07 10.49
C VAL A 27 -7.83 -30.63 11.68
N VAL A 28 -7.34 -30.38 12.90
CA VAL A 28 -7.99 -30.76 14.16
C VAL A 28 -7.99 -29.54 15.07
N ASN A 29 -9.16 -29.16 15.58
CA ASN A 29 -9.39 -27.99 16.43
C ASN A 29 -8.78 -26.70 15.87
N GLY A 30 -8.83 -26.52 14.54
CA GLY A 30 -8.28 -25.36 13.85
C GLY A 30 -6.77 -25.38 13.62
N PHE A 31 -6.07 -26.47 13.99
CA PHE A 31 -4.63 -26.65 13.77
C PHE A 31 -4.35 -27.71 12.72
N ILE A 32 -3.33 -27.50 11.90
CA ILE A 32 -2.84 -28.50 10.94
C ILE A 32 -2.10 -29.58 11.74
N THR A 33 -2.56 -30.82 11.67
CA THR A 33 -1.93 -31.97 12.36
C THR A 33 -1.22 -32.91 11.40
N TYR A 34 -1.56 -32.87 10.11
CA TYR A 34 -0.88 -33.60 9.06
C TYR A 34 -0.99 -32.85 7.72
N ILE A 35 0.08 -32.90 6.92
CA ILE A 35 0.09 -32.45 5.53
C ILE A 35 1.11 -33.28 4.74
N GLY A 36 0.72 -33.80 3.58
CA GLY A 36 1.60 -34.65 2.78
C GLY A 36 0.89 -35.42 1.67
N ASP A 37 1.61 -36.41 1.13
CA ASP A 37 1.18 -37.22 -0.01
C ASP A 37 0.51 -38.54 0.38
N ASP A 38 0.80 -39.06 1.58
CA ASP A 38 0.23 -40.34 2.03
C ASP A 38 -1.21 -40.16 2.48
N ILE A 39 -2.13 -40.35 1.52
CA ILE A 39 -3.56 -40.26 1.73
C ILE A 39 -4.10 -41.38 2.65
N GLN A 40 -3.47 -42.55 2.67
CA GLN A 40 -3.94 -43.66 3.51
C GLN A 40 -3.62 -43.37 4.97
N HIS A 41 -2.41 -42.88 5.25
CA HIS A 41 -2.05 -42.40 6.57
C HIS A 41 -2.95 -41.24 7.02
N ALA A 42 -3.22 -40.25 6.14
CA ALA A 42 -4.12 -39.15 6.44
C ALA A 42 -5.55 -39.62 6.78
N ARG A 43 -6.07 -40.61 6.05
CA ARG A 43 -7.40 -41.21 6.32
C ARG A 43 -7.44 -42.00 7.63
N ALA A 44 -6.36 -42.68 8.00
CA ALA A 44 -6.26 -43.35 9.30
C ALA A 44 -6.32 -42.33 10.44
N LEU A 45 -5.50 -41.26 10.37
CA LEU A 45 -5.52 -40.16 11.35
C LEU A 45 -6.90 -39.46 11.39
N ALA A 46 -7.53 -39.26 10.24
CA ALA A 46 -8.88 -38.68 10.16
C ALA A 46 -9.92 -39.55 10.87
N ALA A 47 -9.87 -40.88 10.70
CA ALA A 47 -10.77 -41.80 11.38
C ALA A 47 -10.57 -41.78 12.91
N GLU A 48 -9.33 -41.71 13.38
CA GLU A 48 -9.01 -41.57 14.82
C GLU A 48 -9.56 -40.29 15.43
N ASN A 49 -9.65 -39.21 14.63
CA ASN A 49 -10.11 -37.89 15.06
C ASN A 49 -11.58 -37.59 14.70
N ASN A 50 -12.34 -38.59 14.23
CA ASN A 50 -13.71 -38.43 13.71
C ASN A 50 -13.84 -37.28 12.70
N ALA A 51 -12.83 -37.10 11.83
CA ALA A 51 -12.76 -35.99 10.90
C ALA A 51 -13.62 -36.23 9.65
N ASN A 52 -14.33 -35.19 9.23
CA ASN A 52 -15.06 -35.22 7.96
C ASN A 52 -14.10 -35.05 6.79
N VAL A 53 -14.29 -35.85 5.73
CA VAL A 53 -13.45 -35.78 4.53
C VAL A 53 -14.07 -34.82 3.52
N HIS A 54 -13.28 -33.86 3.05
CA HIS A 54 -13.63 -32.89 2.03
C HIS A 54 -12.73 -33.04 0.81
N ASP A 55 -13.34 -33.31 -0.34
CA ASP A 55 -12.65 -33.35 -1.63
C ASP A 55 -12.53 -31.92 -2.18
N LEU A 56 -11.31 -31.51 -2.55
CA LEU A 56 -11.03 -30.18 -3.06
C LEU A 56 -11.03 -30.10 -4.60
N GLU A 57 -11.28 -31.21 -5.30
CA GLU A 57 -11.43 -31.27 -6.76
C GLU A 57 -10.21 -30.70 -7.51
N GLU A 58 -9.00 -31.09 -7.10
CA GLU A 58 -7.71 -30.66 -7.67
C GLU A 58 -7.41 -29.15 -7.55
N LYS A 59 -8.19 -28.40 -6.76
CA LYS A 59 -7.97 -26.96 -6.53
C LYS A 59 -6.67 -26.70 -5.75
N TYR A 60 -6.12 -25.50 -5.95
CA TYR A 60 -4.93 -25.05 -5.21
C TYR A 60 -5.30 -24.60 -3.82
N VAL A 61 -4.48 -24.96 -2.84
CA VAL A 61 -4.60 -24.55 -1.45
C VAL A 61 -3.36 -23.78 -1.05
N LEU A 62 -3.52 -22.49 -0.78
CA LEU A 62 -2.43 -21.60 -0.39
C LEU A 62 -2.59 -21.22 1.09
N PRO A 63 -1.51 -20.87 1.80
CA PRO A 63 -1.64 -20.22 3.09
C PRO A 63 -2.52 -18.98 2.95
N GLY A 64 -3.34 -18.71 3.95
CA GLY A 64 -4.23 -17.57 3.95
C GLY A 64 -3.41 -16.30 3.80
N PHE A 65 -3.81 -15.42 2.89
CA PHE A 65 -3.05 -14.22 2.62
C PHE A 65 -3.06 -13.30 3.84
N ILE A 66 -1.98 -12.56 4.02
CA ILE A 66 -1.91 -11.47 5.00
C ILE A 66 -1.55 -10.23 4.21
N ASP A 67 -2.49 -9.29 4.13
CA ASP A 67 -2.21 -8.01 3.48
C ASP A 67 -1.16 -7.26 4.31
N GLY A 68 0.06 -7.14 3.76
CA GLY A 68 1.21 -6.60 4.45
C GLY A 68 1.10 -5.09 4.73
N HIS A 69 0.19 -4.38 4.07
CA HIS A 69 -0.02 -2.93 4.22
C HIS A 69 -1.43 -2.58 3.74
N ALA A 70 -2.32 -2.22 4.67
CA ALA A 70 -3.70 -1.84 4.36
C ALA A 70 -4.19 -0.70 5.25
N HIS A 71 -5.27 -0.04 4.82
CA HIS A 71 -6.01 0.94 5.62
C HIS A 71 -7.47 0.51 5.77
N THR A 72 -7.78 -0.25 6.82
CA THR A 72 -9.04 -1.03 6.94
C THR A 72 -10.27 -0.13 6.98
N LEU A 73 -10.26 0.89 7.84
CA LEU A 73 -11.40 1.82 7.94
C LEU A 73 -11.61 2.56 6.62
N LEU A 74 -10.53 3.03 5.98
CA LEU A 74 -10.59 3.76 4.71
C LEU A 74 -11.12 2.87 3.58
N LEU A 75 -10.69 1.60 3.51
CA LEU A 75 -11.27 0.63 2.57
C LEU A 75 -12.78 0.48 2.81
N GLY A 76 -13.18 0.29 4.06
CA GLY A 76 -14.58 0.17 4.43
C GLY A 76 -15.42 1.37 4.01
N GLN A 77 -14.88 2.56 4.21
CA GLN A 77 -15.50 3.80 3.77
C GLN A 77 -15.58 3.87 2.24
N LYS A 78 -14.51 3.55 1.50
CA LYS A 78 -14.53 3.49 0.02
C LYS A 78 -15.61 2.54 -0.49
N LEU A 79 -15.71 1.33 0.06
CA LEU A 79 -16.67 0.31 -0.38
C LEU A 79 -18.14 0.72 -0.19
N ARG A 80 -18.40 1.74 0.64
CA ARG A 80 -19.74 2.31 0.86
C ARG A 80 -20.04 3.52 -0.02
N LYS A 81 -19.07 4.03 -0.77
CA LYS A 81 -19.24 5.15 -1.72
C LYS A 81 -19.78 4.65 -3.05
N LEU A 82 -20.44 5.53 -3.78
CA LEU A 82 -20.71 5.31 -5.20
C LEU A 82 -19.39 5.24 -5.96
N ASP A 83 -19.14 4.11 -6.63
CA ASP A 83 -17.97 3.92 -7.48
C ASP A 83 -18.18 4.60 -8.85
N LEU A 84 -17.27 5.50 -9.20
CA LEU A 84 -17.24 6.24 -10.46
C LEU A 84 -16.15 5.75 -11.42
N GLU A 85 -15.33 4.75 -11.08
CA GLU A 85 -14.20 4.30 -11.92
C GLU A 85 -14.63 3.86 -13.33
N HIS A 86 -15.91 3.47 -13.51
CA HIS A 86 -16.49 3.07 -14.79
C HIS A 86 -16.94 4.25 -15.67
N CYS A 87 -17.02 5.46 -15.13
CA CYS A 87 -17.41 6.67 -15.85
C CYS A 87 -16.31 7.12 -16.81
N LYS A 88 -16.67 7.63 -17.99
CA LYS A 88 -15.70 8.09 -19.00
C LYS A 88 -15.59 9.61 -19.09
N ASN A 89 -16.64 10.31 -18.65
CA ASN A 89 -16.77 11.75 -18.75
C ASN A 89 -17.71 12.29 -17.66
N VAL A 90 -17.78 13.62 -17.53
CA VAL A 90 -18.59 14.31 -16.52
C VAL A 90 -20.09 14.03 -16.65
N GLY A 91 -20.58 13.74 -17.86
CA GLY A 91 -21.96 13.34 -18.11
C GLY A 91 -22.31 12.00 -17.47
N ASP A 92 -21.42 11.01 -17.58
CA ASP A 92 -21.56 9.71 -16.92
C ASP A 92 -21.56 9.89 -15.39
N VAL A 93 -20.60 10.67 -14.86
CA VAL A 93 -20.48 10.96 -13.43
C VAL A 93 -21.77 11.60 -12.89
N ARG A 94 -22.24 12.67 -13.54
CA ARG A 94 -23.48 13.37 -13.16
C ARG A 94 -24.70 12.44 -13.20
N SER A 95 -24.77 11.54 -14.18
CA SER A 95 -25.87 10.58 -14.33
C SER A 95 -25.84 9.53 -13.22
N ALA A 96 -24.67 8.98 -12.91
CA ALA A 96 -24.48 8.02 -11.83
C ALA A 96 -24.87 8.62 -10.46
N ILE A 97 -24.40 9.84 -10.18
CA ILE A 97 -24.72 10.56 -8.94
C ILE A 97 -26.22 10.82 -8.82
N ARG A 98 -26.87 11.31 -9.88
CA ARG A 98 -28.32 11.56 -9.86
C ARG A 98 -29.12 10.28 -9.61
N ALA A 99 -28.75 9.17 -10.26
CA ALA A 99 -29.42 7.88 -10.06
C ALA A 99 -29.21 7.36 -8.62
N TYR A 100 -27.99 7.48 -8.09
CA TYR A 100 -27.67 7.08 -6.72
C TYR A 100 -28.44 7.91 -5.68
N ALA A 101 -28.50 9.23 -5.90
CA ALA A 101 -29.24 10.16 -5.06
C ALA A 101 -30.73 9.83 -4.97
N GLN A 102 -31.34 9.44 -6.09
CA GLN A 102 -32.76 9.06 -6.17
C GLN A 102 -33.08 7.74 -5.48
N THR A 103 -32.15 6.77 -5.53
CA THR A 103 -32.35 5.44 -4.92
C THR A 103 -31.98 5.41 -3.44
N HIS A 104 -31.32 6.44 -2.92
CA HIS A 104 -30.92 6.58 -1.51
C HIS A 104 -31.39 7.93 -0.94
N PRO A 105 -32.70 8.20 -0.85
CA PRO A 105 -33.20 9.48 -0.35
C PRO A 105 -32.88 9.74 1.14
N GLU A 106 -32.57 8.69 1.91
CA GLU A 106 -32.35 8.74 3.35
C GLU A 106 -30.92 9.14 3.76
N ILE A 107 -29.93 9.04 2.87
CA ILE A 107 -28.54 9.38 3.19
C ILE A 107 -28.38 10.90 3.32
N ALA A 108 -27.65 11.33 4.34
CA ALA A 108 -27.41 12.75 4.62
C ALA A 108 -26.43 13.40 3.63
N ARG A 109 -25.54 12.60 3.04
CA ARG A 109 -24.48 13.04 2.10
C ARG A 109 -24.31 12.01 1.01
N ILE A 110 -24.06 12.47 -0.20
CA ILE A 110 -23.74 11.60 -1.33
C ILE A 110 -22.21 11.50 -1.41
N MET A 111 -21.70 10.31 -1.14
CA MET A 111 -20.27 10.03 -1.13
C MET A 111 -19.91 9.20 -2.35
N CYS A 112 -18.93 9.66 -3.12
CA CYS A 112 -18.45 8.99 -4.32
C CYS A 112 -16.93 8.78 -4.27
N SER A 113 -16.41 7.84 -5.04
CA SER A 113 -14.97 7.63 -5.20
C SER A 113 -14.64 7.17 -6.63
N GLY A 114 -13.37 7.24 -7.02
CA GLY A 114 -12.93 6.75 -8.32
C GLY A 114 -12.95 7.80 -9.44
N TRP A 115 -13.16 9.08 -9.11
CA TRP A 115 -13.05 10.15 -10.09
C TRP A 115 -11.62 10.26 -10.63
N MET A 116 -11.49 10.50 -11.93
CA MET A 116 -10.19 10.74 -12.58
C MET A 116 -10.28 12.06 -13.33
N GLU A 117 -9.18 12.85 -13.31
CA GLU A 117 -9.16 14.21 -13.85
C GLU A 117 -9.62 14.30 -15.32
N HIS A 118 -9.28 13.29 -16.15
CA HIS A 118 -9.70 13.24 -17.55
C HIS A 118 -11.22 13.21 -17.73
N MET A 119 -11.98 12.72 -16.74
CA MET A 119 -13.45 12.69 -16.81
C MET A 119 -14.04 14.11 -16.86
N THR A 120 -13.32 15.10 -16.33
CA THR A 120 -13.72 16.51 -16.28
C THR A 120 -12.88 17.40 -17.19
N GLU A 121 -11.99 16.82 -18.01
CA GLU A 121 -11.08 17.56 -18.88
C GLU A 121 -10.25 18.63 -18.12
N GLY A 122 -9.91 18.34 -16.85
CA GLY A 122 -9.21 19.29 -15.96
C GLY A 122 -10.04 20.48 -15.46
N ASN A 123 -11.32 20.60 -15.86
CA ASN A 123 -12.20 21.68 -15.41
C ASN A 123 -13.12 21.18 -14.28
N VAL A 124 -12.70 21.34 -13.03
CA VAL A 124 -13.43 20.86 -11.86
C VAL A 124 -14.06 22.03 -11.11
N THR A 125 -15.41 22.08 -11.09
CA THR A 125 -16.14 23.12 -10.35
C THR A 125 -17.33 22.56 -9.58
N ALA A 126 -17.74 23.24 -8.51
CA ALA A 126 -18.87 22.87 -7.67
C ALA A 126 -20.21 22.98 -8.42
N ASP A 127 -20.33 23.96 -9.32
CA ASP A 127 -21.52 24.18 -10.15
C ASP A 127 -21.84 22.96 -11.03
N MET A 128 -20.84 22.15 -11.39
CA MET A 128 -21.03 20.89 -12.10
C MET A 128 -21.69 19.79 -11.25
N LEU A 129 -21.94 20.02 -9.95
CA LEU A 129 -22.62 19.11 -9.04
C LEU A 129 -23.86 19.73 -8.38
N ASP A 130 -23.96 21.05 -8.31
CA ASP A 130 -24.97 21.77 -7.52
C ASP A 130 -26.42 21.54 -7.98
N ASP A 131 -26.66 21.27 -9.26
CA ASP A 131 -27.98 20.98 -9.81
C ASP A 131 -28.38 19.49 -9.73
N LEU A 132 -27.51 18.62 -9.20
CA LEU A 132 -27.77 17.19 -9.12
C LEU A 132 -28.67 16.83 -7.93
N ASP A 133 -28.39 17.41 -6.77
CA ASP A 133 -29.08 17.16 -5.52
C ASP A 133 -28.76 18.29 -4.50
N PRO A 134 -29.71 18.73 -3.65
CA PRO A 134 -29.45 19.76 -2.64
C PRO A 134 -28.49 19.32 -1.51
N ARG A 135 -28.25 18.01 -1.34
CA ARG A 135 -27.37 17.48 -0.29
C ARG A 135 -25.89 17.74 -0.59
N PRO A 136 -25.03 17.72 0.44
CA PRO A 136 -23.58 17.68 0.26
C PRO A 136 -23.14 16.48 -0.59
N ILE A 137 -22.37 16.76 -1.64
CA ILE A 137 -21.74 15.76 -2.51
C ILE A 137 -20.23 15.87 -2.32
N PHE A 138 -19.60 14.74 -1.98
CA PHE A 138 -18.15 14.60 -1.85
C PHE A 138 -17.68 13.48 -2.78
N ILE A 139 -16.70 13.77 -3.61
CA ILE A 139 -16.14 12.82 -4.58
C ILE A 139 -14.65 12.73 -4.35
N ASP A 140 -14.16 11.56 -3.95
CA ASP A 140 -12.73 11.32 -3.93
C ASP A 140 -12.23 10.90 -5.31
N SER A 141 -11.08 11.45 -5.69
CA SER A 141 -10.28 10.96 -6.79
C SER A 141 -9.90 9.50 -6.59
N ARG A 142 -9.56 8.83 -7.70
CA ARG A 142 -9.15 7.43 -7.71
C ARG A 142 -7.87 7.18 -6.91
N ASP A 143 -6.91 8.09 -7.00
CA ASP A 143 -5.62 8.02 -6.30
C ASP A 143 -5.69 8.59 -4.87
N LEU A 144 -6.84 9.15 -4.47
CA LEU A 144 -7.08 9.75 -3.16
C LEU A 144 -6.25 11.01 -2.89
N HIS A 145 -5.61 11.61 -3.90
CA HIS A 145 -4.84 12.85 -3.77
C HIS A 145 -5.68 14.10 -4.00
N SER A 146 -6.91 13.95 -4.49
CA SER A 146 -7.84 15.06 -4.72
C SER A 146 -9.28 14.74 -4.29
N SER A 147 -10.03 15.77 -3.92
CA SER A 147 -11.47 15.68 -3.65
C SER A 147 -12.22 16.77 -4.41
N TRP A 148 -13.38 16.42 -4.97
CA TRP A 148 -14.30 17.30 -5.66
C TRP A 148 -15.63 17.38 -4.90
N CYS A 149 -16.01 18.60 -4.52
CA CYS A 149 -17.17 18.87 -3.69
C CYS A 149 -18.13 19.86 -4.35
N ASN A 150 -19.42 19.71 -4.06
CA ASN A 150 -20.43 20.70 -4.42
C ASN A 150 -20.49 21.87 -3.40
N THR A 151 -21.28 22.90 -3.69
CA THR A 151 -21.42 24.09 -2.84
C THR A 151 -21.95 23.76 -1.43
N PRO A 152 -23.01 22.93 -1.25
CA PRO A 152 -23.42 22.45 0.06
C PRO A 152 -22.30 21.80 0.88
N ALA A 153 -21.48 20.93 0.27
CA ALA A 153 -20.34 20.28 0.93
C ALA A 153 -19.28 21.30 1.38
N MET A 154 -18.93 22.26 0.53
CA MET A 154 -17.98 23.33 0.90
C MET A 154 -18.49 24.21 2.04
N LYS A 155 -19.80 24.53 2.05
CA LYS A 155 -20.44 25.28 3.14
C LYS A 155 -20.40 24.50 4.44
N GLU A 156 -20.67 23.20 4.37
CA GLU A 156 -20.60 22.30 5.52
C GLU A 156 -19.20 22.25 6.15
N MET A 157 -18.16 22.18 5.31
CA MET A 157 -16.76 22.20 5.75
C MET A 157 -16.24 23.57 6.17
N GLN A 158 -16.98 24.65 5.90
CA GLN A 158 -16.59 26.04 6.19
C GLN A 158 -15.25 26.47 5.53
N VAL A 159 -14.95 25.94 4.34
CA VAL A 159 -13.65 26.13 3.65
C VAL A 159 -13.43 27.52 3.03
N TYR A 160 -14.49 28.33 2.91
CA TYR A 160 -14.44 29.61 2.20
C TYR A 160 -13.39 30.57 2.78
N SER A 161 -13.22 30.56 4.10
CA SER A 161 -12.29 31.43 4.83
C SER A 161 -10.94 30.77 5.15
N LEU A 162 -10.71 29.51 4.78
CA LEU A 162 -9.47 28.80 5.13
C LEU A 162 -8.35 29.12 4.13
N SER A 163 -7.14 29.29 4.65
CA SER A 163 -5.93 29.31 3.84
C SER A 163 -5.59 27.91 3.33
N ASP A 164 -4.75 27.83 2.29
CA ASP A 164 -4.17 26.56 1.85
C ASP A 164 -3.30 25.96 2.97
N PRO A 165 -3.46 24.67 3.31
CA PRO A 165 -2.55 24.01 4.22
C PRO A 165 -1.17 23.83 3.56
N VAL A 166 -0.11 23.76 4.37
CA VAL A 166 1.23 23.40 3.86
C VAL A 166 1.15 22.05 3.15
N GLY A 167 1.66 21.99 1.92
CA GLY A 167 1.64 20.77 1.11
C GLY A 167 0.28 20.43 0.49
N GLY A 168 -0.67 21.37 0.42
CA GLY A 168 -1.95 21.16 -0.27
C GLY A 168 -2.62 22.44 -0.72
N LYS A 169 -3.74 22.30 -1.44
CA LYS A 169 -4.37 23.45 -2.10
C LYS A 169 -5.89 23.37 -2.07
N ILE A 170 -6.53 24.50 -1.76
CA ILE A 170 -7.94 24.75 -2.02
C ILE A 170 -8.01 25.55 -3.32
N TYR A 171 -8.47 24.94 -4.41
CA TYR A 171 -8.50 25.63 -5.70
C TYR A 171 -9.57 26.72 -5.69
N ARG A 172 -9.20 27.93 -6.09
CA ARG A 172 -10.07 29.12 -6.07
C ARG A 172 -10.20 29.73 -7.46
N ASP A 173 -11.35 30.32 -7.73
CA ASP A 173 -11.62 31.07 -8.95
C ASP A 173 -10.91 32.44 -8.94
N ALA A 174 -11.11 33.23 -10.00
CA ALA A 174 -10.53 34.57 -10.12
C ALA A 174 -10.97 35.56 -9.03
N ASN A 175 -12.06 35.28 -8.30
CA ASN A 175 -12.57 36.09 -7.19
C ASN A 175 -12.10 35.56 -5.82
N GLY A 176 -11.29 34.49 -5.78
CA GLY A 176 -10.84 33.85 -4.55
C GLY A 176 -11.85 32.89 -3.92
N VAL A 177 -12.96 32.58 -4.61
CA VAL A 177 -13.99 31.66 -4.12
C VAL A 177 -13.55 30.22 -4.38
N PRO A 178 -13.65 29.29 -3.39
CA PRO A 178 -13.33 27.88 -3.63
C PRO A 178 -14.17 27.31 -4.77
N THR A 179 -13.49 26.63 -5.69
CA THR A 179 -14.09 25.96 -6.85
C THR A 179 -14.75 24.63 -6.51
N GLY A 180 -14.45 24.04 -5.35
CA GLY A 180 -14.86 22.68 -4.99
C GLY A 180 -13.77 21.63 -5.18
N LEU A 181 -12.64 21.96 -5.81
CA LEU A 181 -11.47 21.08 -5.92
C LEU A 181 -10.48 21.33 -4.77
N PHE A 182 -10.04 20.23 -4.15
CA PHE A 182 -9.03 20.18 -3.09
C PHE A 182 -7.95 19.17 -3.50
N SER A 183 -6.69 19.44 -3.17
CA SER A 183 -5.60 18.47 -3.41
C SER A 183 -4.63 18.34 -2.23
N GLU A 184 -3.99 17.17 -2.16
CA GLU A 184 -2.93 16.78 -1.23
C GLU A 184 -3.34 17.01 0.23
N ALA A 185 -2.57 17.81 0.98
CA ALA A 185 -2.83 18.13 2.38
C ALA A 185 -4.22 18.74 2.63
N ALA A 186 -4.87 19.35 1.62
CA ALA A 186 -6.24 19.83 1.77
C ALA A 186 -7.25 18.68 1.89
N CYS A 187 -7.05 17.57 1.18
CA CYS A 187 -7.85 16.36 1.34
C CYS A 187 -7.61 15.74 2.73
N VAL A 188 -6.35 15.56 3.09
CA VAL A 188 -5.93 14.86 4.32
C VAL A 188 -6.27 15.63 5.59
N PHE A 189 -6.16 16.96 5.59
CA PHE A 189 -6.33 17.77 6.80
C PHE A 189 -7.67 18.51 6.89
N LEU A 190 -8.40 18.66 5.78
CA LEU A 190 -9.70 19.36 5.78
C LEU A 190 -10.85 18.41 5.44
N VAL A 191 -10.82 17.78 4.25
CA VAL A 191 -11.95 16.99 3.75
C VAL A 191 -12.15 15.72 4.57
N TRP A 192 -11.13 14.87 4.69
CA TRP A 192 -11.26 13.60 5.40
C TRP A 192 -11.51 13.74 6.90
N PRO A 193 -10.85 14.66 7.64
CA PRO A 193 -11.16 14.88 9.04
C PRO A 193 -12.59 15.39 9.25
N HIS A 194 -13.09 16.24 8.36
CA HIS A 194 -14.49 16.65 8.39
C HIS A 194 -15.42 15.45 8.21
N LEU A 195 -15.20 14.63 7.17
CA LEU A 195 -16.00 13.43 6.90
C LEU A 195 -15.93 12.43 8.05
N ALA A 196 -14.75 12.20 8.62
CA ALA A 196 -14.58 11.35 9.79
C ALA A 196 -15.39 11.89 10.96
N LYS A 197 -15.33 13.20 11.24
CA LYS A 197 -16.06 13.85 12.34
C LYS A 197 -17.58 13.72 12.20
N VAL A 198 -18.11 13.85 10.97
CA VAL A 198 -19.56 13.81 10.74
C VAL A 198 -20.13 12.41 10.53
N ALA A 199 -19.28 11.40 10.31
CA ALA A 199 -19.68 10.00 10.29
C ALA A 199 -20.11 9.52 11.69
N SER A 200 -21.22 8.79 11.78
CA SER A 200 -21.65 8.20 13.04
C SER A 200 -20.69 7.09 13.49
N PRO A 201 -20.60 6.78 14.81
CA PRO A 201 -19.84 5.62 15.27
C PRO A 201 -20.26 4.32 14.57
N GLN A 202 -21.58 4.09 14.41
CA GLN A 202 -22.09 2.91 13.72
C GLN A 202 -21.62 2.84 12.26
N ASP A 203 -21.57 3.96 11.55
CA ASP A 203 -21.07 3.98 10.18
C ASP A 203 -19.63 3.50 10.05
N ARG A 204 -18.80 3.79 11.06
CA ARG A 204 -17.39 3.37 11.10
C ARG A 204 -17.28 1.88 11.39
N ILE A 205 -18.08 1.36 12.32
CA ILE A 205 -18.16 -0.08 12.61
C ILE A 205 -18.57 -0.83 11.34
N GLU A 206 -19.63 -0.38 10.64
CA GLU A 206 -20.08 -1.03 9.41
C GLU A 206 -19.08 -0.91 8.27
N ALA A 207 -18.33 0.20 8.19
CA ALA A 207 -17.23 0.33 7.25
C ALA A 207 -16.16 -0.75 7.51
N VAL A 208 -15.67 -0.86 8.75
CA VAL A 208 -14.67 -1.88 9.12
C VAL A 208 -15.21 -3.30 8.88
N ARG A 209 -16.46 -3.59 9.25
CA ARG A 209 -17.12 -4.88 8.98
C ARG A 209 -17.11 -5.20 7.49
N ARG A 210 -17.48 -4.22 6.65
CA ARG A 210 -17.49 -4.39 5.19
C ARG A 210 -16.07 -4.60 4.63
N ALA A 211 -15.08 -3.87 5.12
CA ALA A 211 -13.69 -4.04 4.71
C ALA A 211 -13.18 -5.45 5.00
N ILE A 212 -13.38 -5.91 6.25
CA ILE A 212 -12.97 -7.25 6.68
C ILE A 212 -13.69 -8.33 5.86
N HIS A 213 -14.99 -8.16 5.58
CA HIS A 213 -15.74 -9.07 4.73
C HIS A 213 -15.15 -9.15 3.31
N ASP A 214 -14.92 -8.02 2.64
CA ASP A 214 -14.37 -7.98 1.28
C ASP A 214 -12.92 -8.52 1.23
N MET A 215 -12.09 -8.22 2.23
CA MET A 215 -10.73 -8.76 2.31
C MET A 215 -10.74 -10.28 2.56
N ASN A 216 -11.60 -10.79 3.44
CA ASN A 216 -11.81 -12.23 3.61
C ASN A 216 -12.23 -12.91 2.30
N ALA A 217 -13.17 -12.32 1.56
CA ALA A 217 -13.59 -12.83 0.26
C ALA A 217 -12.43 -12.83 -0.77
N SER A 218 -11.47 -11.91 -0.62
CA SER A 218 -10.23 -11.88 -1.42
C SER A 218 -9.15 -12.88 -0.97
N GLY A 219 -9.42 -13.67 0.08
CA GLY A 219 -8.54 -14.74 0.56
C GLY A 219 -7.60 -14.31 1.68
N CYS A 220 -7.75 -13.08 2.18
CA CYS A 220 -6.96 -12.57 3.30
C CYS A 220 -7.53 -13.10 4.62
N THR A 221 -6.69 -13.74 5.41
CA THR A 221 -6.97 -14.20 6.79
C THR A 221 -6.33 -13.31 7.85
N GLY A 222 -5.50 -12.36 7.41
CA GLY A 222 -4.91 -11.34 8.25
C GLY A 222 -4.61 -10.07 7.47
N LEU A 223 -4.36 -8.99 8.19
CA LEU A 223 -4.03 -7.69 7.65
C LEU A 223 -3.08 -6.95 8.60
N ILE A 224 -2.20 -6.14 8.03
CA ILE A 224 -1.39 -5.19 8.79
C ILE A 224 -1.90 -3.80 8.48
N ASP A 225 -2.65 -3.25 9.44
CA ASP A 225 -3.25 -1.93 9.32
C ASP A 225 -2.21 -0.85 9.60
N MET A 226 -2.09 0.06 8.64
CA MET A 226 -1.18 1.18 8.68
C MET A 226 -1.92 2.46 9.01
N ALA A 227 -1.21 3.35 9.69
CA ALA A 227 -1.72 4.64 10.12
C ALA A 227 -2.96 4.53 11.03
N MET A 228 -2.97 3.54 11.93
CA MET A 228 -4.01 3.36 12.94
C MET A 228 -4.12 4.61 13.83
N ASP A 229 -5.34 5.03 14.10
CA ASP A 229 -5.66 6.15 14.99
C ASP A 229 -6.78 5.79 15.98
N GLU A 230 -7.16 6.72 16.86
CA GLU A 230 -8.19 6.45 17.87
C GLU A 230 -9.55 6.11 17.24
N ILE A 231 -9.88 6.72 16.10
CA ILE A 231 -11.16 6.54 15.42
C ILE A 231 -11.26 5.13 14.84
N SER A 232 -10.22 4.71 14.13
CA SER A 232 -10.12 3.38 13.50
C SER A 232 -10.02 2.29 14.55
N TRP A 233 -9.25 2.53 15.61
CA TRP A 233 -9.07 1.59 16.72
C TRP A 233 -10.38 1.37 17.50
N ASP A 234 -11.13 2.44 17.78
CA ASP A 234 -12.43 2.35 18.46
C ASP A 234 -13.44 1.56 17.62
N ALA A 235 -13.50 1.79 16.29
CA ALA A 235 -14.37 1.04 15.39
C ALA A 235 -14.03 -0.46 15.36
N LEU A 236 -12.74 -0.82 15.27
CA LEU A 236 -12.28 -2.21 15.32
C LEU A 236 -12.60 -2.89 16.66
N GLN A 237 -12.37 -2.20 17.77
CA GLN A 237 -12.68 -2.74 19.10
C GLN A 237 -14.20 -2.88 19.32
N GLN A 238 -15.00 -1.96 18.82
CA GLN A 238 -16.46 -2.06 18.86
C GLN A 238 -16.95 -3.26 18.04
N LEU A 239 -16.47 -3.40 16.80
CA LEU A 239 -16.77 -4.56 15.97
C LEU A 239 -16.38 -5.86 16.67
N ARG A 240 -15.16 -5.93 17.22
CA ARG A 240 -14.70 -7.10 17.98
C ARG A 240 -15.65 -7.44 19.13
N ARG A 241 -16.17 -6.45 19.87
CA ARG A 241 -17.14 -6.69 20.94
C ARG A 241 -18.47 -7.22 20.41
N GLU A 242 -18.96 -6.68 19.29
CA GLU A 242 -20.20 -7.14 18.63
C GLU A 242 -20.06 -8.59 18.12
N GLU A 243 -18.87 -8.98 17.67
CA GLU A 243 -18.54 -10.32 17.17
C GLU A 243 -18.06 -11.27 18.29
N GLY A 244 -18.48 -11.03 19.54
CA GLY A 244 -18.23 -11.95 20.66
C GLY A 244 -16.77 -12.00 21.15
N GLY A 245 -16.00 -10.95 20.90
CA GLY A 245 -14.60 -10.82 21.29
C GLY A 245 -13.59 -11.29 20.23
N GLN A 246 -14.05 -11.74 19.06
CA GLN A 246 -13.22 -12.21 17.96
C GLN A 246 -13.42 -11.38 16.70
N LEU A 247 -12.46 -11.44 15.78
CA LEU A 247 -12.61 -10.94 14.41
C LEU A 247 -12.37 -12.11 13.45
N PRO A 248 -13.01 -12.12 12.27
CA PRO A 248 -12.81 -13.18 11.28
C PRO A 248 -11.45 -13.07 10.55
N VAL A 249 -10.61 -12.10 10.93
CA VAL A 249 -9.23 -11.89 10.48
C VAL A 249 -8.36 -11.50 11.67
N HIS A 250 -7.05 -11.72 11.54
CA HIS A 250 -6.07 -11.20 12.47
C HIS A 250 -5.56 -9.82 12.03
N VAL A 251 -5.48 -8.87 12.96
CA VAL A 251 -5.07 -7.48 12.68
C VAL A 251 -3.85 -7.10 13.50
N ALA A 252 -2.73 -6.83 12.82
CA ALA A 252 -1.59 -6.13 13.40
C ALA A 252 -1.69 -4.65 13.07
N ALA A 253 -1.60 -3.76 14.06
CA ALA A 253 -1.73 -2.32 13.83
C ALA A 253 -0.40 -1.57 14.04
N HIS A 254 -0.09 -0.65 13.13
CA HIS A 254 0.93 0.38 13.31
C HIS A 254 0.25 1.73 13.57
N TRP A 255 0.44 2.27 14.78
CA TRP A 255 -0.16 3.52 15.20
C TRP A 255 0.47 4.73 14.52
N PHE A 256 -0.33 5.62 13.96
CA PHE A 256 0.20 6.79 13.26
C PHE A 256 0.79 7.81 14.23
N ILE A 257 2.05 8.17 14.03
CA ILE A 257 2.68 9.30 14.71
C ILE A 257 2.68 10.48 13.75
N LYS A 258 1.90 11.51 14.11
CA LYS A 258 1.79 12.73 13.30
C LYS A 258 3.03 13.57 13.54
N PRO A 259 3.80 13.95 12.49
CA PRO A 259 4.93 14.85 12.66
C PRO A 259 4.46 16.19 13.22
N THR A 260 5.24 16.73 14.16
CA THR A 260 5.06 18.07 14.70
C THR A 260 6.37 18.86 14.57
N ASP A 261 6.32 20.16 14.85
CA ASP A 261 7.52 21.01 14.93
C ASP A 261 8.30 20.81 16.25
N SER A 262 7.97 19.78 17.04
CA SER A 262 8.40 19.59 18.42
C SER A 262 8.67 18.11 18.72
N THR A 263 9.94 17.73 18.71
CA THR A 263 10.36 16.36 19.06
C THR A 263 9.76 15.88 20.40
N PRO A 264 9.67 16.69 21.48
CA PRO A 264 8.98 16.27 22.70
C PRO A 264 7.51 15.87 22.49
N ASP A 265 6.77 16.54 21.61
CA ASP A 265 5.37 16.22 21.32
C ASP A 265 5.26 14.94 20.47
N ASP A 266 6.20 14.73 19.53
CA ASP A 266 6.32 13.46 18.79
C ASP A 266 6.58 12.28 19.75
N LEU A 267 7.52 12.46 20.69
CA LEU A 267 7.85 11.44 21.68
C LEU A 267 6.72 11.17 22.69
N ALA A 268 5.86 12.15 22.96
CA ALA A 268 4.67 11.98 23.79
C ALA A 268 3.59 11.14 23.08
N GLN A 269 3.47 11.24 21.75
CA GLN A 269 2.63 10.33 20.97
C GLN A 269 3.15 8.89 21.09
N VAL A 270 4.47 8.67 21.03
CA VAL A 270 5.06 7.33 21.22
C VAL A 270 4.77 6.76 22.60
N ASP A 271 4.85 7.57 23.67
CA ASP A 271 4.50 7.13 25.04
C ASP A 271 3.07 6.56 25.11
N LYS A 272 2.13 7.21 24.43
CA LYS A 272 0.75 6.73 24.37
C LYS A 272 0.67 5.35 23.69
N VAL A 273 1.42 5.13 22.61
CA VAL A 273 1.43 3.84 21.89
C VAL A 273 2.06 2.74 22.72
N ILE A 274 3.11 3.06 23.50
CA ILE A 274 3.72 2.11 24.45
C ILE A 274 2.69 1.63 25.46
N GLU A 275 1.88 2.54 26.03
CA GLU A 275 0.83 2.15 26.97
C GLU A 275 -0.31 1.34 26.33
N LEU A 276 -0.63 1.61 25.07
CA LEU A 276 -1.60 0.82 24.33
C LEU A 276 -1.07 -0.59 24.00
N GLN A 277 0.20 -0.72 23.60
CA GLN A 277 0.81 -2.02 23.27
C GLN A 277 0.93 -2.94 24.49
N LYS A 278 1.19 -2.39 25.68
CA LYS A 278 1.09 -3.15 26.94
C LYS A 278 -0.29 -3.77 27.16
N GLN A 279 -1.35 -3.09 26.73
CA GLN A 279 -2.73 -3.57 26.86
C GLN A 279 -3.12 -4.51 25.71
N PHE A 280 -2.65 -4.23 24.49
CA PHE A 280 -3.04 -4.91 23.26
C PHE A 280 -1.80 -5.42 22.51
N ASN A 281 -1.32 -6.58 22.92
CA ASN A 281 -0.26 -7.33 22.25
C ASN A 281 -0.75 -8.73 21.89
N GLN A 282 0.09 -9.55 21.25
CA GLN A 282 -0.30 -10.89 20.81
C GLN A 282 -0.67 -11.85 21.95
N GLU A 283 -0.20 -11.62 23.18
CA GLU A 283 -0.55 -12.45 24.33
C GLU A 283 -1.92 -12.06 24.91
N THR A 284 -2.23 -10.77 24.97
CA THR A 284 -3.48 -10.25 25.55
C THR A 284 -4.62 -10.14 24.54
N SER A 285 -4.30 -10.03 23.24
CA SER A 285 -5.26 -9.73 22.17
C SER A 285 -4.81 -10.33 20.81
N PRO A 286 -4.76 -11.67 20.67
CA PRO A 286 -4.15 -12.36 19.52
C PRO A 286 -4.85 -12.15 18.16
N GLU A 287 -6.07 -11.61 18.15
CA GLU A 287 -6.82 -11.25 16.93
C GLU A 287 -6.68 -9.78 16.51
N LEU A 288 -6.30 -8.88 17.42
CA LEU A 288 -6.16 -7.45 17.17
C LEU A 288 -5.12 -6.87 18.14
N TRP A 289 -3.91 -6.58 17.67
CA TRP A 289 -2.83 -6.09 18.52
C TRP A 289 -2.07 -4.91 17.90
N ILE A 290 -1.37 -4.17 18.74
CA ILE A 290 -0.48 -3.09 18.33
C ILE A 290 0.92 -3.66 18.18
N THR A 291 1.42 -3.65 16.95
CA THR A 291 2.75 -4.14 16.60
C THR A 291 3.79 -3.02 16.65
N GLY A 292 3.39 -1.78 16.37
CA GLY A 292 4.35 -0.70 16.20
C GLY A 292 3.74 0.66 15.92
N ILE A 293 4.58 1.55 15.39
CA ILE A 293 4.23 2.89 14.92
C ILE A 293 4.40 3.01 13.40
N LYS A 294 3.64 3.91 12.77
CA LYS A 294 3.75 4.32 11.37
C LYS A 294 4.18 5.79 11.32
N LEU A 295 5.16 6.08 10.47
CA LEU A 295 5.70 7.42 10.22
C LEU A 295 5.73 7.70 8.72
N MET A 296 5.50 8.96 8.33
CA MET A 296 5.65 9.42 6.94
C MET A 296 7.00 10.12 6.78
N CYS A 297 7.88 9.66 5.88
CA CYS A 297 9.15 10.35 5.59
C CYS A 297 9.08 11.28 4.37
N ASP A 298 8.15 11.03 3.44
CA ASP A 298 7.86 11.87 2.28
C ASP A 298 6.42 11.65 1.77
N GLY A 299 6.10 12.23 0.61
CA GLY A 299 4.86 11.99 -0.14
C GLY A 299 5.03 10.97 -1.28
N VAL A 300 4.49 11.29 -2.46
CA VAL A 300 4.49 10.42 -3.66
C VAL A 300 5.17 11.10 -4.86
N ILE A 301 5.60 10.31 -5.85
CA ILE A 301 6.24 10.83 -7.07
C ILE A 301 5.27 11.67 -7.90
N ASP A 302 4.04 11.18 -8.07
CA ASP A 302 3.03 11.72 -8.99
C ASP A 302 2.66 13.18 -8.67
N SER A 303 2.61 13.54 -7.38
CA SER A 303 2.36 14.92 -6.92
C SER A 303 3.63 15.73 -6.64
N CYS A 304 4.80 15.21 -7.00
CA CYS A 304 6.11 15.81 -6.74
C CYS A 304 6.39 16.07 -5.24
N THR A 305 5.84 15.23 -4.36
CA THR A 305 5.98 15.34 -2.89
C THR A 305 6.90 14.26 -2.29
N ALA A 306 7.32 13.28 -3.07
CA ALA A 306 8.37 12.34 -2.69
C ALA A 306 9.75 13.02 -2.68
N ALA A 307 10.57 12.67 -1.69
CA ALA A 307 11.88 13.28 -1.49
C ALA A 307 12.96 12.50 -2.27
N LEU A 308 13.58 13.19 -3.21
CA LEU A 308 14.53 12.65 -4.18
C LEU A 308 15.97 13.09 -3.89
N LEU A 309 16.95 12.27 -4.25
CA LEU A 309 18.37 12.66 -4.21
C LEU A 309 18.74 13.70 -5.28
N GLU A 310 17.98 13.70 -6.39
CA GLU A 310 18.11 14.65 -7.49
C GLU A 310 16.76 15.34 -7.75
N PRO A 311 16.72 16.64 -8.11
CA PRO A 311 15.47 17.35 -8.40
C PRO A 311 14.59 16.67 -9.46
N TYR A 312 13.30 17.01 -9.50
CA TYR A 312 12.40 16.55 -10.56
C TYR A 312 12.80 17.16 -11.91
N THR A 313 12.66 16.43 -13.00
CA THR A 313 13.05 16.90 -14.34
C THR A 313 12.13 18.00 -14.89
N THR A 314 10.98 18.25 -14.25
CA THR A 314 10.05 19.34 -14.61
C THR A 314 10.46 20.71 -14.08
N GLY A 315 11.60 20.82 -13.39
CA GLY A 315 12.10 22.08 -12.82
C GLY A 315 11.55 22.38 -11.42
N HIS A 316 10.82 21.44 -10.81
CA HIS A 316 10.50 21.49 -9.39
C HIS A 316 11.69 20.99 -8.58
N ASP A 317 12.02 21.71 -7.50
CA ASP A 317 12.95 21.19 -6.50
C ASP A 317 12.40 19.87 -5.92
N SER A 318 13.31 19.01 -5.44
CA SER A 318 12.88 17.86 -4.66
C SER A 318 12.12 18.35 -3.42
N ALA A 319 11.02 17.67 -3.08
CA ALA A 319 10.39 17.87 -1.79
C ALA A 319 11.40 17.57 -0.66
N PRO A 320 11.38 18.33 0.44
CA PRO A 320 12.15 17.99 1.62
C PRO A 320 11.56 16.73 2.26
N VAL A 321 12.42 15.95 2.92
CA VAL A 321 11.97 14.92 3.86
C VAL A 321 11.16 15.57 4.99
N ILE A 322 10.15 14.86 5.48
CA ILE A 322 9.25 15.33 6.54
C ILE A 322 9.99 15.47 7.88
N TRP A 323 10.95 14.58 8.14
CA TRP A 323 11.71 14.54 9.37
C TRP A 323 13.17 14.90 9.12
N SER A 324 13.77 15.65 10.04
CA SER A 324 15.23 15.64 10.14
C SER A 324 15.70 14.26 10.64
N HIS A 325 16.94 13.90 10.30
CA HIS A 325 17.55 12.65 10.75
C HIS A 325 17.50 12.49 12.28
N ASP A 326 17.82 13.55 13.03
CA ASP A 326 17.82 13.52 14.50
C ASP A 326 16.41 13.39 15.09
N ALA A 327 15.41 14.07 14.52
CA ALA A 327 14.03 13.97 14.99
C ALA A 327 13.45 12.57 14.72
N LEU A 328 13.67 12.04 13.52
CA LEU A 328 13.27 10.67 13.18
C LEU A 328 14.00 9.66 14.08
N GLY A 329 15.30 9.84 14.28
CA GLY A 329 16.12 8.99 15.14
C GLY A 329 15.65 8.94 16.58
N ALA A 330 15.26 10.08 17.16
CA ALA A 330 14.71 10.13 18.51
C ALA A 330 13.41 9.31 18.64
N VAL A 331 12.51 9.41 17.66
CA VAL A 331 11.26 8.65 17.62
C VAL A 331 11.53 7.15 17.44
N VAL A 332 12.39 6.79 16.48
CA VAL A 332 12.80 5.40 16.21
C VAL A 332 13.39 4.76 17.46
N GLN A 333 14.38 5.41 18.07
CA GLN A 333 15.06 4.89 19.26
C GLN A 333 14.10 4.69 20.42
N LYS A 334 13.15 5.62 20.63
CA LYS A 334 12.16 5.48 21.71
C LYS A 334 11.22 4.30 21.48
N ALA A 335 10.72 4.14 20.26
CA ALA A 335 9.84 3.02 19.90
C ALA A 335 10.58 1.67 19.98
N ASP A 336 11.80 1.61 19.42
CA ASP A 336 12.65 0.42 19.41
C ASP A 336 12.97 -0.08 20.83
N ASN A 337 13.37 0.84 21.73
CA ASN A 337 13.65 0.52 23.14
C ASN A 337 12.42 -0.04 23.89
N ALA A 338 11.21 0.24 23.41
CA ALA A 338 9.96 -0.27 23.95
C ALA A 338 9.46 -1.55 23.22
N GLY A 339 10.22 -2.07 22.25
CA GLY A 339 9.83 -3.23 21.45
C GLY A 339 8.72 -2.95 20.44
N LEU A 340 8.48 -1.68 20.09
CA LEU A 340 7.57 -1.30 19.01
C LEU A 340 8.33 -1.29 17.68
N GLN A 341 7.73 -1.88 16.64
CA GLN A 341 8.27 -1.75 15.29
C GLN A 341 8.08 -0.33 14.75
N CYS A 342 9.08 0.19 14.03
CA CYS A 342 8.91 1.38 13.20
C CYS A 342 8.59 0.98 11.76
N ALA A 343 7.45 1.45 11.24
CA ALA A 343 7.10 1.39 9.82
C ALA A 343 7.25 2.77 9.19
N LEU A 344 8.21 2.92 8.28
CA LEU A 344 8.53 4.19 7.65
C LEU A 344 8.01 4.20 6.21
N HIS A 345 7.07 5.09 5.88
CA HIS A 345 6.74 5.38 4.48
C HIS A 345 7.90 6.11 3.82
N ALA A 346 8.45 5.54 2.75
CA ALA A 346 9.50 6.16 1.96
C ALA A 346 9.37 5.74 0.49
N ILE A 347 9.02 6.71 -0.37
CA ILE A 347 8.81 6.47 -1.80
C ILE A 347 10.02 6.92 -2.62
N GLY A 348 10.46 8.17 -2.44
CA GLY A 348 11.60 8.73 -3.15
C GLY A 348 12.93 8.18 -2.63
N ASP A 349 13.95 8.13 -3.48
CA ASP A 349 15.27 7.61 -3.14
C ASP A 349 15.97 8.40 -2.01
N GLY A 350 15.65 9.69 -1.86
CA GLY A 350 16.09 10.50 -0.73
C GLY A 350 15.44 10.09 0.59
N ALA A 351 14.13 9.83 0.59
CA ALA A 351 13.42 9.33 1.76
C ALA A 351 13.83 7.90 2.13
N VAL A 352 14.03 7.03 1.12
CA VAL A 352 14.50 5.65 1.33
C VAL A 352 15.89 5.67 1.97
N LYS A 353 16.79 6.53 1.48
CA LYS A 353 18.11 6.70 2.09
C LYS A 353 17.99 7.14 3.56
N LEU A 354 17.18 8.15 3.86
CA LEU A 354 16.94 8.61 5.24
C LEU A 354 16.40 7.46 6.12
N ALA A 355 15.40 6.73 5.64
CA ALA A 355 14.79 5.63 6.38
C ALA A 355 15.79 4.50 6.68
N ILE A 356 16.59 4.09 5.70
CA ILE A 356 17.66 3.09 5.91
C ILE A 356 18.70 3.61 6.90
N ASP A 357 19.17 4.86 6.75
CA ASP A 357 20.16 5.46 7.65
C ASP A 357 19.64 5.48 9.09
N SER A 358 18.44 6.01 9.32
CA SER A 358 17.86 6.14 10.66
C SER A 358 17.54 4.79 11.31
N LEU A 359 17.01 3.82 10.57
CA LEU A 359 16.75 2.48 11.13
C LEU A 359 18.04 1.71 11.40
N SER A 360 19.10 1.93 10.61
CA SER A 360 20.41 1.28 10.83
C SER A 360 21.15 1.87 12.03
N GLU A 361 21.00 3.17 12.27
CA GLU A 361 21.69 3.87 13.37
C GLU A 361 20.93 3.77 14.70
N PHE A 362 19.61 3.91 14.68
CA PHE A 362 18.80 4.05 15.89
C PHE A 362 17.90 2.86 16.20
N GLY A 363 17.70 1.96 15.24
CA GLY A 363 16.92 0.74 15.42
C GLY A 363 17.78 -0.47 15.76
N THR A 364 17.16 -1.50 16.33
CA THR A 364 17.86 -2.76 16.65
C THR A 364 17.62 -3.81 15.55
N PRO A 365 18.67 -4.34 14.89
CA PRO A 365 18.51 -5.42 13.94
C PRO A 365 17.77 -6.61 14.54
N GLY A 366 16.79 -7.15 13.81
CA GLY A 366 15.93 -8.24 14.30
C GLY A 366 14.66 -7.81 15.01
N HIS A 367 14.49 -6.52 15.35
CA HIS A 367 13.18 -5.96 15.75
C HIS A 367 12.21 -5.82 14.56
N ARG A 368 12.65 -6.19 13.35
CA ARG A 368 11.84 -6.25 12.12
C ARG A 368 11.15 -4.92 11.81
N HIS A 369 11.86 -3.81 12.04
CA HIS A 369 11.48 -2.53 11.46
C HIS A 369 11.31 -2.65 9.95
N ARG A 370 10.54 -1.75 9.38
CA ARG A 370 10.06 -1.90 8.02
C ARG A 370 9.99 -0.57 7.30
N ILE A 371 10.26 -0.63 6.00
CA ILE A 371 10.08 0.49 5.09
C ILE A 371 8.96 0.11 4.13
N GLU A 372 8.00 1.01 4.01
CA GLU A 372 6.85 0.89 3.14
C GLU A 372 7.14 1.52 1.77
N HIS A 373 6.60 0.92 0.72
CA HIS A 373 6.64 1.37 -0.67
C HIS A 373 7.95 1.07 -1.38
N LEU A 374 9.05 1.74 -1.04
CA LEU A 374 10.36 1.54 -1.68
C LEU A 374 10.25 1.64 -3.22
N GLU A 375 9.47 2.61 -3.72
CA GLU A 375 9.13 2.68 -5.14
C GLU A 375 10.31 3.16 -5.99
N LEU A 376 11.11 4.11 -5.49
CA LEU A 376 12.36 4.52 -6.11
C LEU A 376 13.51 4.31 -5.12
N THR A 377 14.48 3.49 -5.52
CA THR A 377 15.64 3.14 -4.67
C THR A 377 16.95 3.34 -5.41
N SER A 378 17.98 3.73 -4.67
CA SER A 378 19.34 3.80 -5.21
C SER A 378 19.95 2.41 -5.32
N PRO A 379 20.88 2.19 -6.27
CA PRO A 379 21.66 0.97 -6.32
C PRO A 379 22.32 0.67 -4.96
N GLY A 380 22.15 -0.56 -4.46
CA GLY A 380 22.75 -1.01 -3.21
C GLY A 380 21.88 -0.77 -1.96
N ASP A 381 20.78 -0.02 -2.06
CA ASP A 381 19.83 0.13 -0.94
C ASP A 381 19.25 -1.21 -0.50
N GLY A 382 19.05 -2.15 -1.43
CA GLY A 382 18.62 -3.52 -1.10
C GLY A 382 19.59 -4.27 -0.21
N ALA A 383 20.89 -4.14 -0.44
CA ALA A 383 21.92 -4.75 0.41
C ALA A 383 21.96 -4.08 1.79
N ARG A 384 21.82 -2.75 1.83
CA ARG A 384 21.85 -1.98 3.08
C ARG A 384 20.67 -2.30 3.98
N LEU A 385 19.46 -2.34 3.43
CA LEU A 385 18.25 -2.66 4.21
C LEU A 385 18.27 -4.12 4.70
N ALA A 386 18.75 -5.06 3.87
CA ALA A 386 18.90 -6.46 4.27
C ALA A 386 19.90 -6.61 5.43
N ALA A 387 21.05 -5.93 5.36
CA ALA A 387 22.07 -5.96 6.42
C ALA A 387 21.55 -5.41 7.75
N ALA A 388 20.65 -4.43 7.72
CA ALA A 388 19.99 -3.87 8.90
C ALA A 388 18.82 -4.73 9.43
N GLY A 389 18.47 -5.83 8.75
CA GLY A 389 17.33 -6.67 9.13
C GLY A 389 15.97 -5.98 8.93
N ILE A 390 15.91 -5.01 8.02
CA ILE A 390 14.71 -4.23 7.69
C ILE A 390 13.82 -5.06 6.76
N THR A 391 12.52 -5.11 7.05
CA THR A 391 11.53 -5.68 6.12
C THR A 391 11.20 -4.68 5.01
N ALA A 392 11.28 -5.13 3.76
CA ALA A 392 10.79 -4.40 2.60
C ALA A 392 9.29 -4.70 2.40
N SER A 393 8.43 -3.74 2.69
CA SER A 393 6.98 -3.84 2.48
C SER A 393 6.59 -3.14 1.18
N VAL A 394 6.17 -3.93 0.19
CA VAL A 394 6.00 -3.47 -1.19
C VAL A 394 4.57 -3.68 -1.70
N GLN A 395 4.13 -2.82 -2.61
CA GLN A 395 2.77 -2.79 -3.18
C GLN A 395 2.83 -3.00 -4.70
N PRO A 396 2.84 -4.25 -5.19
CA PRO A 396 3.00 -4.52 -6.62
C PRO A 396 1.99 -3.82 -7.53
N ALA A 397 0.77 -3.60 -7.07
CA ALA A 397 -0.26 -2.86 -7.81
C ALA A 397 0.15 -1.43 -8.19
N HIS A 398 1.12 -0.82 -7.49
CA HIS A 398 1.67 0.50 -7.83
C HIS A 398 2.63 0.42 -9.03
N ALA A 399 3.24 -0.74 -9.27
CA ALA A 399 4.09 -0.99 -10.43
C ALA A 399 3.31 -1.27 -11.72
N ASP A 400 2.00 -1.02 -11.76
CA ASP A 400 1.18 -1.16 -12.96
C ASP A 400 1.61 -0.09 -14.00
N PRO A 401 2.04 -0.49 -15.22
CA PRO A 401 2.51 0.44 -16.25
C PRO A 401 1.52 1.57 -16.60
N SER A 402 0.21 1.34 -16.40
CA SER A 402 -0.81 2.35 -16.67
C SER A 402 -0.73 3.56 -15.74
N LEU A 403 -0.16 3.39 -14.54
CA LEU A 403 0.03 4.44 -13.53
C LEU A 403 1.30 5.25 -13.77
N LEU A 404 2.33 4.65 -14.37
CA LEU A 404 3.68 5.24 -14.46
C LEU A 404 3.91 6.10 -15.71
N LYS A 405 2.86 6.47 -16.45
CA LYS A 405 2.99 7.14 -17.76
C LYS A 405 3.72 8.49 -17.67
N GLU A 406 3.53 9.23 -16.58
CA GLU A 406 4.17 10.53 -16.36
C GLU A 406 5.56 10.43 -15.73
N TRP A 407 5.94 9.29 -15.14
CA TRP A 407 7.21 9.14 -14.42
C TRP A 407 8.45 9.46 -15.28
N PRO A 408 8.55 9.08 -16.57
CA PRO A 408 9.68 9.49 -17.41
C PRO A 408 9.84 11.01 -17.57
N LYS A 409 8.74 11.77 -17.46
CA LYS A 409 8.74 13.23 -17.50
C LYS A 409 9.06 13.85 -16.13
N LEU A 410 8.72 13.17 -15.03
CA LEU A 410 8.99 13.60 -13.66
C LEU A 410 10.40 13.28 -13.18
N LEU A 411 10.90 12.09 -13.50
CA LEU A 411 12.17 11.55 -13.01
C LEU A 411 13.25 11.45 -14.09
N GLY A 412 12.87 11.46 -15.37
CA GLY A 412 13.77 11.07 -16.46
C GLY A 412 13.87 9.55 -16.60
N LYS A 413 14.21 9.11 -17.82
CA LYS A 413 14.18 7.68 -18.19
C LYS A 413 15.17 6.82 -17.39
N ASP A 414 16.31 7.38 -17.00
CA ASP A 414 17.34 6.60 -16.32
C ASP A 414 16.95 6.25 -14.88
N ARG A 415 16.41 7.20 -14.11
CA ARG A 415 15.89 6.92 -12.76
C ARG A 415 14.70 5.95 -12.78
N CYS A 416 13.85 6.01 -13.81
CA CYS A 416 12.72 5.08 -13.95
C CYS A 416 13.16 3.61 -14.08
N LYS A 417 14.39 3.31 -14.54
CA LYS A 417 14.93 1.94 -14.60
C LYS A 417 15.09 1.28 -13.23
N ARG A 418 14.97 2.06 -12.15
CA ARG A 418 15.07 1.62 -10.75
C ARG A 418 13.73 1.52 -10.05
N ALA A 419 12.63 1.89 -10.73
CA ALA A 419 11.31 1.84 -10.15
C ALA A 419 10.97 0.40 -9.72
N PHE A 420 10.50 0.27 -8.48
CA PHE A 420 9.99 -0.95 -7.87
C PHE A 420 10.97 -2.11 -7.87
N ALA A 421 12.22 -1.91 -7.42
CA ALA A 421 13.29 -2.92 -7.49
C ALA A 421 13.17 -4.11 -6.51
N TYR A 422 11.96 -4.65 -6.30
CA TYR A 422 11.61 -5.64 -5.27
C TYR A 422 12.52 -6.87 -5.22
N ARG A 423 12.89 -7.39 -6.40
CA ARG A 423 13.72 -8.59 -6.50
C ARG A 423 15.12 -8.38 -5.91
N GLU A 424 15.66 -7.16 -5.98
CA GLU A 424 16.95 -6.84 -5.39
C GLU A 424 16.93 -6.98 -3.86
N PHE A 425 15.83 -6.58 -3.21
CA PHE A 425 15.67 -6.71 -1.76
C PHE A 425 15.64 -8.18 -1.35
N LEU A 426 14.88 -8.99 -2.10
CA LEU A 426 14.78 -10.42 -1.89
C LEU A 426 16.13 -11.12 -2.11
N ASP A 427 16.82 -10.82 -3.21
CA ASP A 427 18.11 -11.44 -3.55
C ASP A 427 19.22 -11.02 -2.57
N ALA A 428 19.11 -9.82 -1.97
CA ALA A 428 19.97 -9.38 -0.88
C ALA A 428 19.68 -10.06 0.47
N GLY A 429 18.59 -10.83 0.58
CA GLY A 429 18.19 -11.56 1.78
C GLY A 429 17.26 -10.80 2.73
N ALA A 430 16.70 -9.66 2.31
CA ALA A 430 15.67 -8.99 3.10
C ALA A 430 14.37 -9.79 3.11
N ASN A 431 13.62 -9.68 4.20
CA ASN A 431 12.22 -10.13 4.19
C ASN A 431 11.40 -9.19 3.31
N VAL A 432 10.63 -9.76 2.39
CA VAL A 432 9.69 -9.00 1.54
C VAL A 432 8.26 -9.34 1.95
N ALA A 433 7.50 -8.34 2.37
CA ALA A 433 6.07 -8.43 2.63
C ALA A 433 5.30 -7.75 1.48
N ILE A 434 4.26 -8.40 0.96
CA ILE A 434 3.38 -7.79 -0.05
C ILE A 434 2.12 -7.24 0.60
N GLY A 435 1.85 -5.97 0.35
CA GLY A 435 0.61 -5.30 0.73
C GLY A 435 -0.16 -4.79 -0.49
N SER A 436 -1.43 -4.43 -0.29
CA SER A 436 -2.23 -3.79 -1.34
C SER A 436 -2.20 -2.26 -1.27
N ASP A 437 -1.94 -1.68 -0.10
CA ASP A 437 -2.19 -0.27 0.20
C ASP A 437 -3.62 0.15 -0.19
N THR A 438 -4.56 -0.75 0.08
CA THR A 438 -5.99 -0.48 -0.09
C THR A 438 -6.43 0.64 0.87
N PRO A 439 -7.27 1.60 0.44
CA PRO A 439 -8.01 1.63 -0.83
C PRO A 439 -7.34 2.28 -2.05
N THR A 440 -6.09 2.76 -1.93
CA THR A 440 -5.33 3.43 -3.00
C THR A 440 -5.16 2.50 -4.21
N ALA A 441 -4.90 1.22 -3.96
CA ALA A 441 -4.90 0.18 -4.97
C ALA A 441 -5.92 -0.95 -4.67
N PRO A 442 -6.27 -1.79 -5.68
CA PRO A 442 -7.17 -2.91 -5.48
C PRO A 442 -6.63 -3.94 -4.46
N HIS A 443 -7.48 -4.38 -3.52
CA HIS A 443 -7.11 -5.32 -2.44
C HIS A 443 -7.12 -6.80 -2.85
N ARG A 444 -7.32 -7.14 -4.13
CA ARG A 444 -7.42 -8.54 -4.55
C ARG A 444 -6.02 -9.15 -4.67
N THR A 445 -5.63 -9.98 -3.69
CA THR A 445 -4.26 -10.48 -3.56
C THR A 445 -3.75 -11.22 -4.80
N LEU A 446 -4.50 -12.18 -5.35
CA LEU A 446 -4.05 -12.96 -6.52
C LEU A 446 -3.78 -12.06 -7.75
N GLN A 447 -4.62 -11.04 -7.96
CA GLN A 447 -4.39 -10.04 -9.00
C GLN A 447 -3.18 -9.17 -8.65
N ASN A 448 -2.98 -8.76 -7.40
CA ASN A 448 -1.76 -8.04 -6.99
C ASN A 448 -0.48 -8.87 -7.30
N LEU A 449 -0.53 -10.20 -7.09
CA LEU A 449 0.57 -11.11 -7.45
C LEU A 449 0.80 -11.20 -8.97
N TYR A 450 -0.23 -11.00 -9.81
CA TYR A 450 -0.03 -10.87 -11.26
C TYR A 450 0.91 -9.71 -11.58
N VAL A 451 0.72 -8.54 -10.96
CA VAL A 451 1.62 -7.39 -11.20
C VAL A 451 3.01 -7.65 -10.65
N ALA A 452 3.11 -8.29 -9.47
CA ALA A 452 4.39 -8.65 -8.85
C ALA A 452 5.25 -9.57 -9.72
N THR A 453 4.61 -10.46 -10.47
CA THR A 453 5.27 -11.53 -11.24
C THR A 453 5.44 -11.21 -12.73
N THR A 454 4.53 -10.42 -13.30
CA THR A 454 4.53 -10.13 -14.74
C THR A 454 4.95 -8.71 -15.06
N ARG A 455 4.83 -7.78 -14.10
CA ARG A 455 5.02 -6.34 -14.28
C ARG A 455 4.10 -5.71 -15.33
N ARG A 456 3.01 -6.38 -15.67
CA ARG A 456 2.02 -5.94 -16.67
C ARG A 456 0.87 -5.21 -16.00
N SER A 457 0.10 -4.49 -16.83
CA SER A 457 -1.07 -3.77 -16.35
C SER A 457 -2.25 -4.71 -16.09
N LEU A 458 -2.84 -4.62 -14.89
CA LEU A 458 -4.17 -5.15 -14.62
C LEU A 458 -5.26 -4.23 -15.14
N ARG A 459 -4.99 -2.92 -15.14
CA ARG A 459 -5.96 -1.87 -15.47
C ARG A 459 -6.17 -1.74 -16.97
N GLU A 460 -5.11 -1.99 -17.74
CA GLU A 460 -5.09 -1.99 -19.20
C GLU A 460 -4.57 -3.35 -19.70
N PRO A 461 -5.36 -4.45 -19.63
CA PRO A 461 -4.86 -5.80 -19.96
C PRO A 461 -4.34 -5.96 -21.40
N GLU A 462 -4.79 -5.10 -22.32
CA GLU A 462 -4.33 -5.04 -23.72
C GLU A 462 -2.95 -4.35 -23.84
N ASN A 463 -2.51 -3.65 -22.80
CA ASN A 463 -1.20 -3.02 -22.75
C ASN A 463 -0.12 -4.08 -22.48
N SER A 464 0.67 -4.38 -23.49
CA SER A 464 1.77 -5.36 -23.39
C SER A 464 3.04 -4.80 -22.74
N GLN A 465 3.08 -3.52 -22.34
CA GLN A 465 4.24 -2.95 -21.67
C GLN A 465 4.43 -3.54 -20.28
N THR A 466 5.69 -3.61 -19.87
CA THR A 466 6.10 -4.05 -18.54
C THR A 466 6.99 -3.01 -17.89
N VAL A 467 6.91 -2.87 -16.57
CA VAL A 467 7.80 -2.01 -15.77
C VAL A 467 8.93 -2.85 -15.20
N ASN A 468 10.17 -2.59 -15.65
CA ASN A 468 11.40 -3.21 -15.12
C ASN A 468 11.26 -4.71 -14.80
N LEU A 469 11.02 -5.51 -15.85
CA LEU A 469 10.73 -6.95 -15.77
C LEU A 469 11.82 -7.74 -15.01
N GLU A 470 13.06 -7.29 -15.05
CA GLU A 470 14.19 -7.84 -14.29
C GLU A 470 13.95 -7.86 -12.77
N PHE A 471 13.07 -6.99 -12.25
CA PHE A 471 12.70 -6.97 -10.84
C PHE A 471 11.43 -7.77 -10.53
N ALA A 472 10.88 -8.52 -11.48
CA ALA A 472 9.75 -9.40 -11.22
C ALA A 472 10.10 -10.49 -10.20
N LEU A 473 9.13 -10.82 -9.34
CA LEU A 473 9.22 -11.96 -8.45
C LEU A 473 8.79 -13.24 -9.19
N SER A 474 9.33 -14.41 -8.80
CA SER A 474 8.71 -15.67 -9.20
C SER A 474 7.36 -15.84 -8.49
N LEU A 475 6.48 -16.70 -9.01
CA LEU A 475 5.17 -16.93 -8.41
C LEU A 475 5.29 -17.46 -6.97
N SER A 476 6.19 -18.41 -6.71
CA SER A 476 6.45 -18.88 -5.34
C SER A 476 6.85 -17.75 -4.40
N LYS A 477 7.79 -16.88 -4.82
CA LYS A 477 8.26 -15.78 -3.99
C LYS A 477 7.17 -14.74 -3.76
N ALA A 478 6.36 -14.45 -4.77
CA ALA A 478 5.22 -13.55 -4.63
C ALA A 478 4.18 -14.12 -3.63
N VAL A 479 3.81 -15.40 -3.74
CA VAL A 479 2.90 -16.07 -2.78
C VAL A 479 3.51 -16.07 -1.38
N SER A 480 4.76 -16.49 -1.23
CA SER A 480 5.45 -16.52 0.06
C SER A 480 5.58 -15.12 0.69
N SER A 481 5.79 -14.07 -0.11
CA SER A 481 5.84 -12.69 0.40
C SER A 481 4.46 -12.17 0.84
N ALA A 482 3.37 -12.60 0.21
CA ALA A 482 2.00 -12.28 0.61
C ALA A 482 1.43 -13.17 1.74
N THR A 483 2.19 -14.19 2.17
CA THR A 483 1.80 -15.08 3.28
C THR A 483 2.84 -15.05 4.40
N TYR A 484 3.95 -15.78 4.24
CA TYR A 484 5.00 -15.92 5.24
C TYR A 484 5.73 -14.61 5.45
N GLY A 485 6.06 -13.87 4.39
CA GLY A 485 6.78 -12.60 4.48
C GLY A 485 5.99 -11.54 5.26
N SER A 486 4.69 -11.44 4.98
CA SER A 486 3.76 -10.63 5.78
C SER A 486 3.62 -11.14 7.22
N ALA A 487 3.48 -12.45 7.45
CA ALA A 487 3.43 -13.02 8.81
C ALA A 487 4.71 -12.72 9.61
N TYR A 488 5.88 -12.90 9.00
CA TYR A 488 7.17 -12.61 9.58
C TYR A 488 7.28 -11.13 9.94
N SER A 489 6.78 -10.24 9.09
CA SER A 489 6.86 -8.79 9.34
C SER A 489 6.16 -8.36 10.63
N CYS A 490 5.18 -9.12 11.14
CA CYS A 490 4.45 -8.82 12.37
C CYS A 490 4.57 -9.90 13.46
N PHE A 491 5.65 -10.71 13.43
CA PHE A 491 5.92 -11.78 14.40
C PHE A 491 4.84 -12.89 14.48
N ALA A 492 4.09 -13.10 13.41
CA ALA A 492 3.01 -14.08 13.34
C ALA A 492 3.42 -15.41 12.68
N GLU A 493 4.64 -15.52 12.16
CA GLU A 493 5.11 -16.66 11.37
C GLU A 493 5.22 -17.96 12.17
N SER A 494 5.20 -17.92 13.50
CA SER A 494 5.21 -19.10 14.36
C SER A 494 3.88 -19.88 14.30
N TRP A 495 2.77 -19.20 13.99
CA TRP A 495 1.43 -19.80 14.04
C TRP A 495 0.61 -19.63 12.75
N THR A 496 1.00 -18.75 11.82
CA THR A 496 0.37 -18.58 10.49
C THR A 496 1.40 -18.34 9.38
N GLY A 497 0.95 -18.01 8.15
CA GLY A 497 1.77 -17.63 7.01
C GLY A 497 2.30 -18.79 6.16
N SER A 498 2.17 -20.04 6.62
CA SER A 498 2.48 -21.25 5.85
C SER A 498 1.57 -22.42 6.24
N LEU A 499 1.43 -23.40 5.35
CA LEU A 499 0.72 -24.65 5.65
C LEU A 499 1.71 -25.66 6.24
N ALA A 500 1.82 -25.69 7.57
CA ALA A 500 2.73 -26.57 8.28
C ALA A 500 2.08 -27.14 9.54
N VAL A 501 2.50 -28.34 9.95
CA VAL A 501 2.03 -28.98 11.19
C VAL A 501 2.21 -28.02 12.38
N SER A 502 1.25 -28.06 13.31
CA SER A 502 1.13 -27.19 14.50
C SER A 502 0.72 -25.74 14.24
N LYS A 503 0.68 -25.26 12.99
CA LYS A 503 0.14 -23.93 12.67
C LYS A 503 -1.39 -23.93 12.61
N ARG A 504 -1.98 -22.75 12.75
CA ARG A 504 -3.41 -22.55 12.49
C ARG A 504 -3.72 -22.82 11.02
N ALA A 505 -4.89 -23.41 10.77
CA ALA A 505 -5.38 -23.71 9.43
C ALA A 505 -5.95 -22.46 8.74
N ASN A 506 -5.12 -21.43 8.60
CA ASN A 506 -5.41 -20.23 7.82
C ASN A 506 -5.01 -20.49 6.37
N PHE A 507 -5.98 -20.74 5.50
CA PHE A 507 -5.73 -21.10 4.11
C PHE A 507 -6.83 -20.59 3.18
N VAL A 508 -6.49 -20.48 1.90
CA VAL A 508 -7.43 -20.17 0.82
C VAL A 508 -7.45 -21.30 -0.18
N VAL A 509 -8.65 -21.67 -0.63
CA VAL A 509 -8.84 -22.62 -1.74
C VAL A 509 -9.14 -21.82 -3.01
N ALA A 510 -8.21 -21.85 -3.96
CA ALA A 510 -8.27 -21.05 -5.18
C ALA A 510 -8.52 -21.91 -6.43
N ASN A 511 -9.47 -21.46 -7.24
CA ASN A 511 -9.60 -21.89 -8.62
C ASN A 511 -8.62 -21.08 -9.47
N MET A 512 -7.47 -21.68 -9.75
CA MET A 512 -6.36 -21.04 -10.46
C MET A 512 -5.48 -22.08 -11.15
N GLU A 513 -4.59 -21.59 -12.01
CA GLU A 513 -3.44 -22.33 -12.49
C GLU A 513 -2.18 -21.76 -11.80
N TRP A 514 -1.17 -22.59 -11.55
CA TRP A 514 0.12 -22.12 -11.03
C TRP A 514 0.97 -21.46 -12.14
N ASP A 515 0.42 -20.40 -12.72
CA ASP A 515 1.00 -19.64 -13.82
C ASP A 515 0.76 -18.14 -13.60
N PRO A 516 1.81 -17.29 -13.64
CA PRO A 516 1.70 -15.84 -13.47
C PRO A 516 0.63 -15.18 -14.34
N LEU A 517 0.51 -15.53 -15.63
CA LEU A 517 -0.42 -14.86 -16.54
C LEU A 517 -1.89 -15.22 -16.25
N SER A 518 -2.14 -16.42 -15.75
CA SER A 518 -3.47 -16.90 -15.41
C SER A 518 -4.09 -16.19 -14.18
N LEU A 519 -3.25 -15.59 -13.30
CA LEU A 519 -3.67 -15.00 -12.03
C LEU A 519 -4.76 -13.93 -12.15
N VAL A 520 -4.84 -13.22 -13.28
CA VAL A 520 -5.91 -12.23 -13.51
C VAL A 520 -7.31 -12.85 -13.47
N ARG A 521 -7.42 -14.13 -13.83
CA ARG A 521 -8.68 -14.90 -13.84
C ARG A 521 -8.88 -15.74 -12.58
N ALA A 522 -7.88 -15.79 -11.69
CA ALA A 522 -7.95 -16.62 -10.50
C ALA A 522 -9.05 -16.12 -9.56
N GLN A 523 -9.75 -17.08 -8.94
CA GLN A 523 -10.86 -16.81 -8.02
C GLN A 523 -10.73 -17.67 -6.77
N ASN A 524 -11.06 -17.09 -5.62
CA ASN A 524 -11.21 -17.87 -4.40
C ASN A 524 -12.55 -18.60 -4.43
N THR A 525 -12.55 -19.83 -3.95
CA THR A 525 -13.77 -20.61 -3.80
C THR A 525 -14.61 -19.95 -2.70
N LYS A 526 -15.88 -19.65 -2.97
CA LYS A 526 -16.78 -19.14 -1.94
C LYS A 526 -16.95 -20.19 -0.86
N ARG A 527 -16.90 -19.76 0.41
CA ARG A 527 -17.28 -20.63 1.52
C ARG A 527 -18.76 -20.98 1.35
N GLU A 528 -19.08 -22.26 1.17
CA GLU A 528 -20.46 -22.72 1.27
C GLU A 528 -20.90 -22.49 2.72
N ASP A 529 -21.85 -21.57 2.91
CA ASP A 529 -22.42 -21.29 4.21
C ASP A 529 -23.60 -22.25 4.44
N PRO A 530 -23.47 -23.23 5.35
CA PRO A 530 -24.52 -24.22 5.58
C PRO A 530 -25.83 -23.60 6.09
N ASP A 531 -25.81 -22.40 6.69
CA ASP A 531 -27.02 -21.73 7.17
C ASP A 531 -27.78 -20.99 6.07
N ASN A 532 -27.11 -20.63 4.97
CA ASN A 532 -27.73 -19.88 3.88
C ASN A 532 -28.60 -20.78 2.97
N ASP A 533 -28.28 -22.08 2.89
CA ASP A 533 -29.08 -23.05 2.12
C ASP A 533 -30.42 -23.38 2.82
N THR A 534 -30.49 -23.20 4.15
CA THR A 534 -31.73 -23.41 4.93
C THR A 534 -32.70 -22.22 4.77
N GLN A 535 -32.18 -20.98 4.68
CA GLN A 535 -33.00 -19.80 4.39
C GLN A 535 -33.36 -19.69 2.90
N ALA A 536 -32.48 -20.10 1.99
CA ALA A 536 -32.76 -20.12 0.55
C ALA A 536 -33.87 -21.14 0.22
N LYS A 537 -33.87 -22.33 0.83
CA LYS A 537 -34.93 -23.34 0.64
C LYS A 537 -36.28 -22.96 1.25
N GLN A 538 -36.31 -22.09 2.26
CA GLN A 538 -37.56 -21.56 2.80
C GLN A 538 -38.13 -20.40 1.96
N ARG A 539 -37.27 -19.59 1.32
CA ARG A 539 -37.69 -18.47 0.47
C ARG A 539 -38.14 -18.89 -0.94
N THR A 540 -37.78 -20.08 -1.42
CA THR A 540 -38.24 -20.59 -2.73
C THR A 540 -39.67 -21.14 -2.75
N SER A 541 -40.47 -20.94 -1.69
CA SER A 541 -41.87 -21.39 -1.65
C SER A 541 -42.91 -20.27 -1.68
N GLN A 542 -42.50 -19.00 -1.71
CA GLN A 542 -43.41 -17.86 -1.91
C GLN A 542 -42.74 -16.77 -2.77
N ASP A 543 -43.50 -16.29 -3.75
CA ASP A 543 -43.24 -15.18 -4.67
C ASP A 543 -42.42 -15.44 -5.94
N ASP A 544 -43.17 -15.81 -6.97
CA ASP A 544 -42.87 -15.73 -8.39
C ASP A 544 -43.35 -14.35 -8.91
N SER A 545 -42.43 -13.42 -9.22
CA SER A 545 -42.53 -12.39 -10.30
C SER A 545 -41.53 -11.23 -10.12
N GLY A 546 -40.52 -11.17 -11.01
CA GLY A 546 -39.68 -9.98 -11.23
C GLY A 546 -38.20 -10.31 -11.52
N PRO A 547 -37.56 -9.74 -12.56
CA PRO A 547 -36.23 -10.17 -12.97
C PRO A 547 -35.16 -9.60 -12.03
N SER A 548 -34.36 -10.48 -11.41
CA SER A 548 -33.16 -10.08 -10.68
C SER A 548 -32.01 -9.84 -11.66
N ALA A 549 -31.38 -8.67 -11.54
CA ALA A 549 -30.18 -8.31 -12.28
C ALA A 549 -28.96 -8.71 -11.44
N SER A 550 -28.45 -9.92 -11.65
CA SER A 550 -27.11 -10.32 -11.23
C SER A 550 -26.39 -10.98 -12.41
N THR A 551 -25.99 -10.17 -13.39
CA THR A 551 -25.10 -10.61 -14.45
C THR A 551 -23.70 -10.12 -14.13
N LEU A 552 -22.92 -10.98 -13.46
CA LEU A 552 -21.46 -10.93 -13.55
C LEU A 552 -21.12 -11.06 -15.04
N MET A 553 -20.58 -9.99 -15.63
CA MET A 553 -20.12 -10.05 -17.02
C MET A 553 -18.88 -10.93 -17.10
N ASP A 554 -19.04 -12.09 -17.74
CA ASP A 554 -17.95 -12.83 -18.37
C ASP A 554 -17.28 -11.91 -19.40
N LEU A 555 -16.00 -11.62 -19.19
CA LEU A 555 -15.14 -10.99 -20.20
C LEU A 555 -14.59 -12.09 -21.13
N PRO A 556 -14.92 -12.10 -22.44
CA PRO A 556 -14.34 -13.05 -23.37
C PRO A 556 -13.02 -12.48 -23.93
N LEU A 557 -11.89 -12.70 -23.25
CA LEU A 557 -10.57 -12.42 -23.82
C LEU A 557 -10.06 -13.66 -24.55
N ARG A 558 -10.25 -13.67 -25.88
CA ARG A 558 -9.67 -14.68 -26.78
C ARG A 558 -8.18 -14.37 -26.99
N TYR A 559 -7.31 -15.00 -26.22
CA TYR A 559 -5.89 -15.10 -26.59
C TYR A 559 -5.76 -16.03 -27.80
N LYS A 560 -5.40 -15.49 -28.98
CA LYS A 560 -4.89 -16.31 -30.09
C LYS A 560 -3.38 -16.45 -29.89
N SER A 561 -2.92 -17.68 -29.68
CA SER A 561 -1.52 -18.03 -29.81
C SER A 561 -1.09 -17.86 -31.27
N VAL A 562 -0.05 -17.06 -31.50
CA VAL A 562 0.67 -17.06 -32.77
C VAL A 562 2.11 -17.43 -32.47
N SER A 563 2.43 -18.68 -32.78
CA SER A 563 3.79 -19.15 -33.02
C SER A 563 4.34 -18.47 -34.27
N ASN A 564 5.58 -18.01 -34.24
CA ASN A 564 6.47 -18.14 -35.39
C ASN A 564 7.94 -18.03 -34.98
N GLU A 565 8.70 -19.01 -35.44
CA GLU A 565 10.16 -19.08 -35.48
C GLU A 565 10.72 -18.08 -36.51
N ASP A 566 11.76 -17.34 -36.11
CA ASP A 566 13.06 -16.99 -36.77
C ASP A 566 13.21 -16.80 -38.32
N PRO A 567 14.33 -16.22 -38.82
CA PRO A 567 15.27 -15.22 -38.26
C PRO A 567 15.77 -14.13 -39.26
N LEU A 568 16.56 -13.18 -38.73
CA LEU A 568 17.71 -12.48 -39.36
C LEU A 568 17.57 -11.79 -40.74
N ARG A 569 17.73 -10.46 -40.74
CA ARG A 569 18.58 -9.80 -41.76
C ARG A 569 19.17 -8.47 -41.29
N THR A 570 20.48 -8.38 -41.43
CA THR A 570 21.38 -7.25 -41.26
C THR A 570 21.26 -6.23 -42.40
N SER A 571 21.44 -4.94 -42.09
CA SER A 571 22.18 -4.00 -42.95
C SER A 571 22.55 -2.73 -42.18
N GLN A 572 23.86 -2.47 -42.15
CA GLN A 572 24.54 -1.26 -41.69
C GLN A 572 24.42 -0.09 -42.70
N GLU A 573 24.88 1.08 -42.25
CA GLU A 573 25.29 2.29 -43.01
C GLU A 573 24.15 3.20 -43.51
N ALA A 574 24.22 4.54 -43.43
CA ALA A 574 25.34 5.46 -43.27
C ALA A 574 24.93 6.79 -42.59
N THR A 575 25.97 7.49 -42.15
CA THR A 575 26.13 8.86 -41.67
C THR A 575 25.45 9.94 -42.51
N ASP A 576 25.04 11.05 -41.86
CA ASP A 576 25.54 12.39 -42.24
C ASP A 576 25.26 13.47 -41.17
N GLU A 577 26.33 14.20 -40.84
CA GLU A 577 26.39 15.40 -40.00
C GLU A 577 26.00 16.67 -40.77
N LYS A 578 25.48 17.67 -40.03
CA LYS A 578 25.59 19.16 -40.15
C LYS A 578 24.25 19.77 -39.67
N SER A 579 24.19 20.81 -38.86
CA SER A 579 25.10 21.92 -38.60
C SER A 579 24.66 22.69 -37.35
N GLN A 580 25.65 23.26 -36.64
CA GLN A 580 25.53 24.12 -35.48
C GLN A 580 25.02 25.55 -35.76
N SER A 581 24.55 26.17 -34.67
CA SER A 581 24.77 27.56 -34.23
C SER A 581 23.85 28.68 -34.70
N LYS A 582 23.29 29.38 -33.69
CA LYS A 582 23.23 30.84 -33.45
C LYS A 582 22.04 31.11 -32.51
N ALA A 583 22.05 32.02 -31.55
CA ALA A 583 23.06 32.80 -30.85
C ALA A 583 22.30 33.47 -29.67
N GLU A 584 23.02 33.71 -28.58
CA GLU A 584 22.60 34.50 -27.43
C GLU A 584 22.42 35.99 -27.79
N GLU A 585 21.46 36.67 -27.15
CA GLU A 585 21.59 38.01 -26.53
C GLU A 585 20.19 38.61 -26.26
N ASN A 586 19.85 38.83 -24.99
CA ASN A 586 19.47 40.16 -24.50
C ASN A 586 19.33 40.16 -22.97
N VAL A 587 20.06 41.10 -22.36
CA VAL A 587 20.11 41.39 -20.93
C VAL A 587 19.54 42.80 -20.69
N ALA A 588 18.89 42.93 -19.51
CA ALA A 588 18.63 44.13 -18.71
C ALA A 588 17.39 44.98 -18.98
N GLY A 589 16.59 45.10 -17.91
CA GLY A 589 15.89 46.35 -17.58
C GLY A 589 14.61 46.19 -16.77
N ALA A 590 14.72 46.01 -15.44
CA ALA A 590 13.93 46.74 -14.42
C ALA A 590 14.05 46.06 -13.04
N ALA A 591 14.74 46.72 -12.13
CA ALA A 591 14.60 46.52 -10.70
C ALA A 591 14.36 47.89 -10.07
N GLU A 592 13.25 48.06 -9.36
CA GLU A 592 13.16 48.97 -8.21
C GLU A 592 11.85 48.72 -7.44
N GLY A 593 11.98 48.45 -6.13
CA GLY A 593 10.91 48.69 -5.16
C GLY A 593 10.44 47.51 -4.31
N MET A 594 11.28 47.04 -3.36
CA MET A 594 10.93 46.88 -1.93
C MET A 594 12.06 46.17 -1.18
N GLY A 595 12.81 46.93 -0.38
CA GLY A 595 13.77 46.39 0.58
C GLY A 595 13.19 46.39 1.99
N ARG A 596 13.48 45.31 2.74
CA ARG A 596 14.11 45.30 4.09
C ARG A 596 13.82 43.98 4.81
N SER A 597 14.59 42.93 4.50
CA SER A 597 14.75 41.73 5.34
C SER A 597 15.89 40.81 4.83
N SER A 598 17.11 41.32 4.57
CA SER A 598 18.20 40.44 4.07
C SER A 598 19.63 40.72 4.56
N SER A 599 19.86 41.69 5.46
CA SER A 599 21.24 41.99 5.87
C SER A 599 21.87 40.93 6.80
N ALA A 600 21.08 40.17 7.56
CA ALA A 600 21.59 39.15 8.48
C ALA A 600 21.97 37.82 7.79
N VAL A 601 21.23 37.43 6.74
CA VAL A 601 21.46 36.18 6.00
C VAL A 601 22.70 36.28 5.11
N VAL A 602 22.88 37.44 4.46
CA VAL A 602 24.06 37.70 3.61
C VAL A 602 25.34 37.78 4.45
N ALA A 603 25.28 38.31 5.68
CA ALA A 603 26.42 38.33 6.59
C ALA A 603 26.81 36.92 7.09
N LYS A 604 25.83 36.04 7.36
CA LYS A 604 26.06 34.65 7.75
C LYS A 604 26.69 33.82 6.63
N GLN A 605 26.21 33.99 5.39
CA GLN A 605 26.77 33.28 4.23
C GLN A 605 28.20 33.71 3.92
N ARG A 606 28.52 35.00 4.09
CA ARG A 606 29.88 35.52 3.89
C ARG A 606 30.86 34.97 4.94
N ALA A 607 30.44 34.88 6.20
CA ALA A 607 31.24 34.28 7.26
C ALA A 607 31.49 32.78 7.05
N LEU A 608 30.48 32.04 6.53
CA LEU A 608 30.61 30.63 6.22
C LEU A 608 31.59 30.38 5.07
N ASN A 609 31.53 31.21 4.03
CA ASN A 609 32.43 31.13 2.88
C ASN A 609 33.88 31.49 3.25
N GLU A 610 34.08 32.49 4.13
CA GLU A 610 35.41 32.82 4.67
C GLU A 610 35.99 31.72 5.58
N MET A 611 35.12 30.99 6.30
CA MET A 611 35.51 29.84 7.11
C MET A 611 35.90 28.64 6.23
N HIS A 612 35.15 28.36 5.17
CA HIS A 612 35.49 27.33 4.17
C HIS A 612 36.81 27.63 3.46
N ALA A 613 37.06 28.89 3.08
CA ALA A 613 38.32 29.30 2.47
C ALA A 613 39.53 29.15 3.41
N ARG A 614 39.33 29.23 4.73
CA ARG A 614 40.38 29.00 5.74
C ARG A 614 40.65 27.51 6.02
N LEU A 615 39.67 26.64 5.78
CA LEU A 615 39.75 25.20 6.04
C LEU A 615 40.17 24.38 4.81
N GLY A 616 39.99 24.92 3.61
CA GLY A 616 40.28 24.28 2.31
C GLY A 616 41.76 24.13 1.94
N GLY A 617 42.63 23.78 2.89
CA GLY A 617 44.05 23.53 2.61
C GLY A 617 44.80 22.68 3.63
N LYS A 618 44.11 22.02 4.58
CA LYS A 618 44.77 21.20 5.63
C LYS A 618 44.09 19.87 5.97
N ILE A 619 43.09 19.44 5.20
CA ILE A 619 42.36 18.19 5.46
C ILE A 619 42.97 16.99 4.72
N GLU A 620 43.71 17.21 3.63
CA GLU A 620 44.37 16.11 2.89
C GLU A 620 45.64 15.56 3.57
N ASP A 621 46.29 16.34 4.45
CA ASP A 621 47.51 15.89 5.14
C ASP A 621 47.24 15.05 6.41
N ILE A 622 46.00 14.97 6.89
CA ILE A 622 45.65 14.22 8.13
C ILE A 622 45.16 12.79 7.83
N LEU A 623 44.81 12.48 6.57
CA LEU A 623 44.25 11.18 6.19
C LEU A 623 45.29 10.17 5.66
N VAL A 624 46.55 10.57 5.46
CA VAL A 624 47.59 9.70 4.89
C VAL A 624 48.47 9.00 5.95
N GLU A 625 48.43 9.39 7.23
CA GLU A 625 49.29 8.79 8.27
C GLU A 625 48.66 7.65 9.11
N ARG A 626 47.40 7.25 8.89
CA ARG A 626 46.72 6.28 9.78
C ARG A 626 46.35 4.91 9.22
N ILE A 627 46.82 4.55 8.01
CA ILE A 627 46.57 3.20 7.48
C ILE A 627 47.89 2.58 6.97
N GLN A 628 48.59 1.91 7.89
CA GLN A 628 49.55 0.85 7.57
C GLN A 628 49.18 -0.38 8.42
N PRO A 629 49.09 -1.59 7.83
CA PRO A 629 48.56 -2.77 8.50
C PRO A 629 49.65 -3.44 9.36
N LYS A 630 49.31 -3.82 10.60
CA LYS A 630 50.09 -4.79 11.38
C LYS A 630 49.37 -6.12 11.40
N GLU A 631 49.95 -7.11 10.72
CA GLU A 631 49.63 -8.52 10.90
C GLU A 631 50.32 -9.10 12.16
N LYS A 632 49.57 -10.02 12.80
CA LYS A 632 49.99 -11.33 13.37
C LYS A 632 50.39 -11.51 14.86
N VAL A 633 49.72 -12.54 15.44
CA VAL A 633 50.16 -13.54 16.48
C VAL A 633 50.01 -13.07 17.94
N ALA A 634 49.51 -13.81 18.95
CA ALA A 634 48.98 -15.17 19.16
C ALA A 634 48.23 -15.23 20.52
N GLU A 635 47.41 -16.29 20.68
CA GLU A 635 47.15 -17.12 21.88
C GLU A 635 46.97 -16.49 23.28
N GLY A 636 45.87 -16.89 23.95
CA GLY A 636 45.90 -17.24 25.38
C GLY A 636 44.86 -16.57 26.29
N GLU A 637 43.96 -17.41 26.82
CA GLU A 637 42.95 -17.23 27.89
C GLU A 637 41.60 -16.56 27.56
#